data_AF-A0A936DAQ4-F1
#
_entry.id   AF-A0A936DAQ4-F1
#
_cell.length_a   1.000
_cell.length_b   1.000
_cell.length_c   1.000
_cell.angle_alpha   90.00
_cell.angle_beta   90.00
_cell.angle_gamma   90.00
#
_symmetry.space_group_name_H-M   'P 1'
#
loop_
_entity.id
_entity.type
_entity.pdbx_description
1 polymer ?
#
loop_
_entity_poly.entity_id
_entity_poly.type
_entity_poly.pdbx_seq_one_letter_code
_entity_poly.pdbx_strand_id
1 'polypeptide(L)'
;MDVQYPLVQFDLRRDDFVVWLRWISLEKPPSPQAPPSQGMRVELQLNRNTVLGPSIVYRRELEQAPVYLRSNRPRVCEVLQAATTKGVVDVQLIIHGSIANAPYASLFHVRDYDGQAIDTRPIEATPMLQVQPSTPGDRWHVAGQANVRVRLELSGAPIHLRVVR
;
A
#
# COMPACT_ATOMS: atom_id res chain seq x y z
N MET A 1 28.34 12.00 8.46
CA MET A 1 26.93 12.30 8.14
C MET A 1 26.10 11.19 8.73
N ASP A 2 25.19 11.51 9.66
CA ASP A 2 24.25 10.53 10.17
C ASP A 2 23.12 10.33 9.15
N VAL A 3 22.76 9.07 8.88
CA VAL A 3 21.65 8.75 7.98
C VAL A 3 20.34 9.10 8.68
N GLN A 4 19.61 10.09 8.15
CA GLN A 4 18.28 10.44 8.64
C GLN A 4 17.20 9.76 7.80
N TYR A 5 16.39 8.94 8.45
CA TYR A 5 15.18 8.39 7.84
C TYR A 5 13.96 9.26 8.19
N PRO A 6 12.96 9.37 7.29
CA PRO A 6 11.69 10.02 7.59
C PRO A 6 11.02 9.37 8.81
N LEU A 7 10.33 10.17 9.62
CA LEU A 7 9.62 9.72 10.80
C LEU A 7 8.17 9.37 10.46
N VAL A 8 7.71 8.20 10.91
CA VAL A 8 6.30 7.81 10.93
C VAL A 8 5.87 7.64 12.39
N GLN A 9 4.92 8.46 12.81
CA GLN A 9 4.25 8.35 14.11
C GLN A 9 2.93 7.59 13.91
N PHE A 10 2.78 6.43 14.52
CA PHE A 10 1.64 5.56 14.27
C PHE A 10 0.87 5.26 15.57
N ASP A 11 -0.38 5.70 15.63
CA ASP A 11 -1.29 5.35 16.72
C ASP A 11 -1.96 4.00 16.46
N LEU A 12 -1.63 2.99 17.26
CA LEU A 12 -2.11 1.62 17.07
C LEU A 12 -3.63 1.46 17.19
N ARG A 13 -4.36 2.45 17.70
CA ARG A 13 -5.82 2.42 17.83
C ARG A 13 -6.54 3.15 16.71
N ARG A 14 -5.89 4.14 16.11
CA ARG A 14 -6.54 5.13 15.23
C ARG A 14 -5.98 5.14 13.82
N ASP A 15 -4.71 4.79 13.66
CA ASP A 15 -4.04 4.93 12.39
C ASP A 15 -4.15 3.65 11.55
N ASP A 16 -4.18 3.83 10.24
CA ASP A 16 -4.27 2.78 9.23
C ASP A 16 -3.36 3.09 8.04
N PHE A 17 -2.96 2.03 7.33
CA PHE A 17 -2.42 2.15 5.98
C PHE A 17 -3.48 1.84 4.95
N VAL A 18 -3.62 2.74 3.96
CA VAL A 18 -4.57 2.60 2.85
C VAL A 18 -3.84 2.72 1.54
N VAL A 19 -4.05 1.75 0.65
CA VAL A 19 -3.49 1.75 -0.69
C VAL A 19 -4.53 2.23 -1.69
N TRP A 20 -4.25 3.38 -2.29
CA TRP A 20 -5.01 3.90 -3.42
C TRP A 20 -4.53 3.27 -4.72
N LEU A 21 -5.48 2.95 -5.58
CA LEU A 21 -5.27 2.31 -6.87
C LEU A 21 -6.06 3.06 -7.94
N ARG A 22 -5.42 3.32 -9.07
CA ARG A 22 -6.09 3.86 -10.26
C ARG A 22 -5.48 3.30 -11.53
N TRP A 23 -6.32 3.12 -12.54
CA TRP A 23 -5.88 2.87 -13.90
C TRP A 23 -5.79 4.20 -14.65
N ILE A 24 -4.59 4.60 -15.08
CA ILE A 24 -4.38 5.86 -15.81
C ILE A 24 -3.72 5.53 -17.16
N SER A 25 -4.52 5.09 -18.14
CA SER A 25 -4.00 4.84 -19.48
C SER A 25 -4.04 6.12 -20.32
N LEU A 26 -2.90 6.53 -20.90
CA LEU A 26 -2.85 7.60 -21.90
C LEU A 26 -3.22 7.11 -23.32
N GLU A 27 -3.23 5.80 -23.54
CA GLU A 27 -3.54 5.19 -24.82
C GLU A 27 -4.70 4.20 -24.71
N LYS A 28 -5.46 4.04 -25.80
CA LYS A 28 -6.50 3.01 -25.88
C LYS A 28 -5.79 1.67 -26.05
N PRO A 29 -6.01 0.66 -25.18
CA PRO A 29 -5.25 -0.58 -25.27
C PRO A 29 -5.50 -1.27 -26.62
N PRO A 30 -4.47 -1.94 -27.17
CA PRO A 30 -4.52 -2.51 -28.52
C PRO A 30 -5.57 -3.63 -28.71
N SER A 31 -6.15 -4.18 -27.64
CA SER A 31 -7.20 -5.20 -27.75
C SER A 31 -8.49 -4.80 -27.01
N PRO A 32 -9.56 -4.45 -27.76
CA PRO A 32 -10.90 -4.20 -27.21
C PRO A 32 -11.66 -5.47 -26.84
N GLN A 33 -11.17 -6.68 -27.18
CA GLN A 33 -12.00 -7.90 -27.21
C GLN A 33 -11.90 -8.80 -25.97
N ALA A 34 -10.99 -8.57 -25.02
CA ALA A 34 -10.98 -9.32 -23.75
C ALA A 34 -10.40 -8.54 -22.54
N PRO A 35 -11.08 -7.49 -22.05
CA PRO A 35 -10.64 -6.75 -20.86
C PRO A 35 -11.17 -7.19 -19.46
N PRO A 36 -12.10 -8.16 -19.22
CA PRO A 36 -12.65 -8.34 -17.87
C PRO A 36 -11.70 -9.00 -16.85
N SER A 37 -10.74 -9.79 -17.32
CA SER A 37 -9.80 -10.53 -16.45
C SER A 37 -8.48 -9.79 -16.21
N GLN A 38 -8.26 -8.65 -16.86
CA GLN A 38 -7.11 -7.79 -16.58
C GLN A 38 -7.34 -7.04 -15.29
N GLY A 39 -6.31 -7.00 -14.44
CA GLY A 39 -6.38 -6.33 -13.15
C GLY A 39 -4.99 -6.03 -12.61
N MET A 40 -4.97 -5.17 -11.60
CA MET A 40 -3.77 -4.86 -10.85
C MET A 40 -3.74 -5.74 -9.61
N ARG A 41 -2.66 -6.51 -9.43
CA ARG A 41 -2.39 -7.21 -8.17
C ARG A 41 -1.46 -6.36 -7.32
N VAL A 42 -1.90 -5.96 -6.14
CA VAL A 42 -1.12 -5.11 -5.23
C VAL A 42 -0.82 -5.82 -3.91
N GLU A 43 0.31 -5.48 -3.32
CA GLU A 43 0.75 -5.97 -2.03
C GLU A 43 1.45 -4.86 -1.23
N LEU A 44 1.17 -4.78 0.07
CA LEU A 44 1.90 -3.93 1.02
C LEU A 44 2.62 -4.82 2.01
N GLN A 45 3.92 -4.59 2.17
CA GLN A 45 4.75 -5.27 3.16
C GLN A 45 5.39 -4.27 4.14
N LEU A 46 5.45 -4.68 5.42
CA LEU A 46 6.21 -4.01 6.48
C LEU A 46 7.26 -4.98 7.00
N ASN A 47 8.55 -4.63 6.91
CA ASN A 47 9.66 -5.54 7.26
C ASN A 47 9.52 -6.93 6.61
N ARG A 48 9.12 -6.98 5.33
CA ARG A 48 8.82 -8.20 4.55
C ARG A 48 7.62 -9.03 5.05
N ASN A 49 6.81 -8.50 5.96
CA ASN A 49 5.55 -9.11 6.37
C ASN A 49 4.42 -8.49 5.57
N THR A 50 3.68 -9.31 4.83
CA THR A 50 2.49 -8.86 4.10
C THR A 50 1.41 -8.39 5.08
N VAL A 51 0.97 -7.15 4.90
CA VAL A 51 -0.08 -6.50 5.70
C VAL A 51 -1.28 -6.08 4.83
N LEU A 52 -1.11 -6.09 3.51
CA LEU A 52 -2.19 -6.05 2.52
C LEU A 52 -1.81 -6.99 1.38
N GLY A 53 -2.77 -7.82 0.94
CA GLY A 53 -2.67 -8.60 -0.28
C GLY A 53 -2.04 -10.00 -0.14
N PRO A 54 -1.75 -10.65 -1.28
CA PRO A 54 -1.94 -10.14 -2.64
C PRO A 54 -3.41 -9.91 -2.98
N SER A 55 -3.77 -8.67 -3.33
CA SER A 55 -5.14 -8.27 -3.65
C SER A 55 -5.24 -7.91 -5.13
N ILE A 56 -6.23 -8.45 -5.84
CA ILE A 56 -6.46 -8.16 -7.27
C ILE A 56 -7.65 -7.23 -7.38
N VAL A 57 -7.47 -6.10 -8.06
CA VAL A 57 -8.58 -5.20 -8.45
C VAL A 57 -8.65 -5.17 -9.96
N TYR A 58 -9.83 -5.42 -10.51
CA TYR A 58 -9.97 -5.53 -11.96
C TYR A 58 -9.97 -4.17 -12.62
N ARG A 59 -9.48 -4.13 -13.85
CA ARG A 59 -9.41 -2.90 -14.65
C ARG A 59 -10.76 -2.21 -14.78
N ARG A 60 -11.84 -2.97 -14.98
CA ARG A 60 -13.21 -2.45 -15.07
C ARG A 60 -13.64 -1.63 -13.84
N GLU A 61 -13.13 -1.96 -12.65
CA GLU A 61 -13.40 -1.22 -11.42
C GLU A 61 -12.52 0.04 -11.37
N LEU A 62 -11.23 -0.11 -11.68
CA LEU A 62 -10.23 0.96 -11.62
C LEU A 62 -10.36 2.05 -12.70
N GLU A 63 -11.00 1.74 -13.82
CA GLU A 63 -11.29 2.71 -14.89
C GLU A 63 -12.48 3.61 -14.56
N GLN A 64 -13.43 3.12 -13.77
CA GLN A 64 -14.63 3.88 -13.40
C GLN A 64 -14.32 4.86 -12.28
N ALA A 65 -13.65 4.38 -11.23
CA ALA A 65 -13.29 5.17 -10.07
C ALA A 65 -11.98 4.65 -9.46
N PRO A 66 -11.24 5.51 -8.75
CA PRO A 66 -10.14 5.03 -7.95
C PRO A 66 -10.64 4.14 -6.80
N VAL A 67 -9.83 3.15 -6.43
CA VAL A 67 -10.14 2.17 -5.38
C VAL A 67 -9.16 2.34 -4.24
N TYR A 68 -9.65 2.31 -3.00
CA TYR A 68 -8.86 2.39 -1.78
C TYR A 68 -8.94 1.06 -1.04
N LEU A 69 -7.80 0.41 -0.82
CA LEU A 69 -7.69 -0.86 -0.11
C LEU A 69 -7.10 -0.63 1.27
N ARG A 70 -7.87 -0.95 2.32
CA ARG A 70 -7.38 -0.86 3.70
C ARG A 70 -6.52 -2.07 4.04
N SER A 71 -5.35 -1.83 4.61
CA SER A 71 -4.50 -2.89 5.17
C SER A 71 -5.20 -3.66 6.31
N ASN A 72 -4.69 -4.85 6.62
CA ASN A 72 -5.12 -5.64 7.78
C ASN A 72 -4.54 -5.00 9.05
N ARG A 73 -5.33 -4.11 9.68
CA ARG A 73 -4.91 -3.35 10.87
C ARG A 73 -4.35 -4.21 12.01
N PRO A 74 -5.00 -5.31 12.46
CA PRO A 74 -4.39 -6.22 13.43
C PRO A 74 -2.98 -6.69 13.05
N ARG A 75 -2.78 -7.06 11.78
CA ARG A 75 -1.48 -7.51 11.27
C ARG A 75 -0.46 -6.37 11.19
N VAL A 76 -0.88 -5.17 10.79
CA VAL A 76 -0.04 -3.96 10.84
C VAL A 76 0.44 -3.72 12.27
N CYS A 77 -0.48 -3.69 13.24
CA CYS A 77 -0.15 -3.44 14.64
C CYS A 77 0.86 -4.46 15.18
N GLU A 78 0.65 -5.76 14.89
CA GLU A 78 1.59 -6.82 15.29
C GLU A 78 3.01 -6.58 14.74
N VAL A 79 3.12 -6.28 13.45
CA VAL A 79 4.42 -6.08 12.79
C VAL A 79 5.10 -4.81 13.28
N LEU A 80 4.36 -3.71 13.44
CA LEU A 80 4.89 -2.44 13.95
C LEU A 80 5.35 -2.58 15.41
N GLN A 81 4.57 -3.24 16.26
CA GLN A 81 4.95 -3.51 17.64
C GLN A 81 6.24 -4.32 17.73
N ALA A 82 6.41 -5.36 16.90
CA ALA A 82 7.66 -6.12 16.83
C ALA A 82 8.84 -5.26 16.34
N ALA A 83 8.60 -4.32 15.43
CA ALA A 83 9.61 -3.43 14.87
C ALA A 83 10.10 -2.33 15.83
N THR A 84 9.35 -1.99 16.89
CA THR A 84 9.76 -0.96 17.87
C THR A 84 11.14 -1.21 18.47
N THR A 85 11.53 -2.47 18.67
CA THR A 85 12.85 -2.85 19.20
C THR A 85 14.02 -2.31 18.36
N LYS A 86 13.80 -2.10 17.06
CA LYS A 86 14.79 -1.56 16.13
C LYS A 86 14.58 -0.07 15.84
N GLY A 87 13.42 0.48 16.18
CA GLY A 87 13.03 1.86 15.91
C GLY A 87 12.87 2.21 14.43
N VAL A 88 12.92 1.22 13.53
CA VAL A 88 12.83 1.40 12.08
C VAL A 88 11.94 0.34 11.42
N VAL A 89 11.28 0.73 10.33
CA VAL A 89 10.45 -0.15 9.50
C VAL A 89 10.80 0.06 8.03
N ASP A 90 10.98 -1.05 7.31
CA ASP A 90 11.01 -1.07 5.85
C ASP A 90 9.58 -1.20 5.32
N VAL A 91 9.12 -0.22 4.57
CA VAL A 91 7.79 -0.19 3.93
C VAL A 91 7.97 -0.44 2.45
N GLN A 92 7.25 -1.41 1.92
CA GLN A 92 7.33 -1.80 0.51
C GLN A 92 5.93 -1.93 -0.09
N LEU A 93 5.67 -1.16 -1.15
CA LEU A 93 4.46 -1.23 -1.97
C LEU A 93 4.82 -1.89 -3.31
N ILE A 94 4.10 -2.95 -3.67
CA ILE A 94 4.41 -3.80 -4.82
C ILE A 94 3.18 -3.89 -5.72
N ILE A 95 3.35 -3.62 -7.01
CA ILE A 95 2.39 -3.97 -8.06
C ILE A 95 2.95 -5.16 -8.85
N HIS A 96 2.13 -6.20 -8.96
CA HIS A 96 2.43 -7.43 -9.69
C HIS A 96 1.58 -7.52 -10.97
N GLY A 97 2.11 -8.18 -12.01
CA GLY A 97 1.33 -8.67 -13.17
C GLY A 97 1.74 -8.06 -14.51
N SER A 98 0.88 -8.26 -15.53
CA SER A 98 1.03 -7.55 -16.81
C SER A 98 0.62 -6.10 -16.62
N ILE A 99 1.62 -5.27 -16.40
CA ILE A 99 1.50 -3.83 -16.32
C ILE A 99 1.48 -3.25 -17.75
N ALA A 100 0.54 -3.72 -18.55
CA ALA A 100 0.22 -3.08 -19.82
C ALA A 100 -0.68 -1.87 -19.50
N ASN A 101 -0.11 -0.67 -19.62
CA ASN A 101 -0.78 0.64 -19.52
C ASN A 101 -1.01 1.17 -18.09
N ALA A 102 0.08 1.68 -17.51
CA ALA A 102 0.10 2.75 -16.49
C ALA A 102 -0.86 2.58 -15.27
N PRO A 103 -0.79 1.43 -14.55
CA PRO A 103 -1.36 1.32 -13.23
C PRO A 103 -0.63 2.26 -12.28
N TYR A 104 -1.39 2.86 -11.39
CA TYR A 104 -0.87 3.76 -10.37
C TYR A 104 -1.31 3.28 -9.00
N ALA A 105 -0.35 3.16 -8.09
CA ALA A 105 -0.64 2.90 -6.69
C ALA A 105 0.01 3.94 -5.79
N SER A 106 -0.67 4.30 -4.72
CA SER A 106 -0.13 5.13 -3.65
C SER A 106 -0.47 4.58 -2.29
N LEU A 107 0.47 4.70 -1.37
CA LEU A 107 0.28 4.33 0.02
C LEU A 107 0.03 5.59 0.84
N PHE A 108 -1.05 5.58 1.61
CA PHE A 108 -1.40 6.61 2.58
C PHE A 108 -1.27 6.05 4.00
N HIS A 109 -0.75 6.86 4.90
CA HIS A 109 -0.91 6.71 6.35
C HIS A 109 -1.99 7.69 6.77
N VAL A 110 -3.07 7.16 7.34
CA VAL A 110 -4.28 7.92 7.67
C VAL A 110 -4.67 7.66 9.12
N ARG A 111 -5.42 8.60 9.70
CA ARG A 111 -5.95 8.53 11.05
C ARG A 111 -7.47 8.51 11.03
N ASP A 112 -8.07 7.72 11.92
CA ASP A 112 -9.52 7.54 12.08
C ASP A 112 -10.23 7.18 10.76
N TYR A 113 -9.59 6.33 9.96
CA TYR A 113 -10.16 5.91 8.68
C TYR A 113 -11.30 4.91 8.89
N ASP A 114 -12.53 5.43 8.93
CA ASP A 114 -13.77 4.63 9.08
C ASP A 114 -14.25 4.00 7.76
N GLY A 115 -13.41 4.02 6.72
CA GLY A 115 -13.73 3.44 5.43
C GLY A 115 -13.82 1.91 5.46
N GLN A 116 -14.51 1.35 4.48
CA GLN A 116 -14.60 -0.11 4.31
C GLN A 116 -13.26 -0.70 3.87
N ALA A 117 -13.15 -2.04 3.86
CA ALA A 117 -11.95 -2.73 3.38
C ALA A 117 -11.60 -2.35 1.92
N ILE A 118 -12.64 -2.10 1.12
CA ILE A 118 -12.55 -1.52 -0.22
C ILE A 118 -13.46 -0.28 -0.21
N ASP A 119 -12.90 0.89 -0.53
CA ASP A 119 -13.62 2.16 -0.58
C ASP A 119 -13.37 2.87 -1.92
N THR A 120 -14.19 3.85 -2.25
CA THR A 120 -14.04 4.73 -3.41
C THR A 120 -14.01 6.22 -3.01
N ARG A 121 -14.28 6.53 -1.73
CA ARG A 121 -14.24 7.90 -1.22
C ARG A 121 -12.80 8.44 -1.25
N PRO A 122 -12.58 9.65 -1.80
CA PRO A 122 -11.26 10.27 -1.81
C PRO A 122 -10.67 10.46 -0.40
N ILE A 123 -9.36 10.23 -0.28
CA ILE A 123 -8.58 10.55 0.92
C ILE A 123 -7.89 11.90 0.71
N GLU A 124 -8.18 12.86 1.58
CA GLU A 124 -7.55 14.18 1.59
C GLU A 124 -6.22 14.14 2.36
N ALA A 125 -5.24 13.40 1.84
CA ALA A 125 -3.91 13.28 2.44
C ALA A 125 -2.81 13.31 1.36
N THR A 126 -1.56 13.44 1.81
CA THR A 126 -0.39 13.29 0.94
C THR A 126 0.10 11.85 1.00
N PRO A 127 0.36 11.19 -0.15
CA PRO A 127 0.83 9.81 -0.16
C PRO A 127 2.28 9.71 0.33
N MET A 128 2.55 8.67 1.12
CA MET A 128 3.87 8.33 1.63
C MET A 128 4.75 7.67 0.58
N LEU A 129 4.16 6.83 -0.28
CA LEU A 129 4.84 6.18 -1.40
C LEU A 129 3.92 6.22 -2.62
N GLN A 130 4.53 6.35 -3.79
CA GLN A 130 3.85 6.26 -5.08
C GLN A 130 4.63 5.35 -6.01
N VAL A 131 3.93 4.50 -6.75
CA VAL A 131 4.52 3.64 -7.76
C VAL A 131 3.70 3.73 -9.04
N GLN A 132 4.38 4.12 -10.11
CA GLN A 132 3.86 4.10 -11.47
C GLN A 132 4.92 3.40 -12.33
N PRO A 133 4.63 2.19 -12.81
CA PRO A 133 5.57 1.47 -13.66
C PRO A 133 5.68 2.16 -15.02
N SER A 134 6.89 2.55 -15.41
CA SER A 134 7.19 3.16 -16.69
C SER A 134 7.58 2.08 -17.69
N THR A 135 6.63 1.47 -18.40
CA THR A 135 6.99 0.59 -19.52
C THR A 135 6.10 0.79 -20.75
N PRO A 136 6.70 0.93 -21.94
CA PRO A 136 6.00 0.83 -23.23
C PRO A 136 5.31 -0.54 -23.39
N GLY A 137 4.22 -0.55 -24.16
CA GLY A 137 3.13 -1.54 -24.15
C GLY A 137 3.41 -3.03 -24.45
N ASP A 138 4.67 -3.48 -24.50
CA ASP A 138 5.01 -4.82 -25.04
C ASP A 138 5.60 -5.82 -24.03
N ARG A 139 5.79 -5.46 -22.74
CA ARG A 139 6.34 -6.39 -21.73
C ARG A 139 5.33 -6.72 -20.63
N TRP A 140 4.71 -7.89 -20.75
CA TRP A 140 3.64 -8.42 -19.88
C TRP A 140 4.11 -8.90 -18.48
N HIS A 141 5.36 -8.63 -18.09
CA HIS A 141 5.98 -9.19 -16.88
C HIS A 141 6.58 -8.15 -15.93
N VAL A 142 6.26 -6.87 -16.11
CA VAL A 142 6.86 -5.81 -15.29
C VAL A 142 6.17 -5.79 -13.93
N ALA A 143 6.92 -5.94 -12.85
CA ALA A 143 6.48 -5.63 -11.50
C ALA A 143 7.03 -4.25 -11.10
N GLY A 144 6.19 -3.38 -10.57
CA GLY A 144 6.60 -2.10 -10.02
C GLY A 144 6.76 -2.19 -8.51
N GLN A 145 7.78 -1.57 -7.95
CA GLN A 145 7.95 -1.48 -6.50
C GLN A 145 8.42 -0.11 -6.05
N ALA A 146 7.91 0.35 -4.92
CA ALA A 146 8.41 1.51 -4.19
C ALA A 146 8.73 1.09 -2.75
N ASN A 147 9.88 1.54 -2.25
CA ASN A 147 10.41 1.17 -0.95
C ASN A 147 10.83 2.42 -0.18
N VAL A 148 10.53 2.47 1.12
CA VAL A 148 11.08 3.49 2.02
C VAL A 148 11.38 2.87 3.37
N ARG A 149 12.54 3.22 3.94
CA ARG A 149 12.85 2.95 5.34
C ARG A 149 12.46 4.16 6.18
N VAL A 150 11.69 3.94 7.23
CA VAL A 150 11.19 4.99 8.13
C VAL A 150 11.66 4.72 9.57
N ARG A 151 11.85 5.80 10.33
CA ARG A 151 11.86 5.73 11.80
C ARG A 151 10.43 5.56 12.30
N LEU A 152 10.25 4.74 13.32
CA LEU A 152 8.93 4.42 13.88
C LEU A 152 8.78 4.94 15.31
N GLU A 153 7.73 5.70 15.56
CA GLU A 153 7.24 6.03 16.90
C GLU A 153 5.81 5.52 17.04
N LEU A 154 5.53 4.74 18.09
CA LEU A 154 4.20 4.17 18.33
C LEU A 154 3.49 4.83 19.51
N SER A 155 2.18 5.06 19.36
CA SER A 155 1.27 5.45 20.44
C SER A 155 0.08 4.50 20.52
N GLY A 156 -0.76 4.66 21.55
CA GLY A 156 -2.02 3.92 21.68
C GLY A 156 -1.88 2.45 22.11
N ALA A 157 -0.66 1.92 22.27
CA ALA A 157 -0.47 0.59 22.85
C ALA A 157 -0.92 0.56 24.33
N PRO A 158 -1.74 -0.40 24.78
CA PRO A 158 -1.81 -0.69 26.19
C PRO A 158 -0.44 -1.16 26.67
N ILE A 159 0.06 -0.60 27.78
CA ILE A 159 1.26 -1.07 28.47
C ILE A 159 0.92 -2.45 29.04
N HIS A 160 1.17 -3.52 28.28
CA HIS A 160 1.18 -4.86 28.84
C HIS A 160 2.51 -5.05 29.55
N LEU A 161 2.49 -4.87 30.87
CA LEU A 161 3.57 -5.34 31.75
C LEU A 161 3.73 -6.84 31.50
N ARG A 162 4.80 -7.23 30.79
CA ARG A 162 5.20 -8.63 30.68
C ARG A 162 5.60 -9.07 32.09
N VAL A 163 4.73 -9.83 32.76
CA VAL A 163 5.11 -10.55 33.98
C VAL A 163 6.09 -11.63 33.54
N VAL A 164 7.38 -11.40 33.80
CA VAL A 164 8.41 -12.41 33.69
C VAL A 164 8.15 -13.42 34.81
N ARG A 165 7.82 -14.66 34.46
CA ARG A 165 7.85 -15.81 35.37
C ARG A 165 9.17 -16.55 35.16
#